data_AF-A0A378XG54-F1
#
_entry.id   AF-A0A378XG54-F1
#
_cell.length_a   1.000
_cell.length_b   1.000
_cell.length_c   1.000
_cell.angle_alpha   90.00
_cell.angle_beta   90.00
_cell.angle_gamma   90.00
#
_symmetry.space_group_name_H-M   'P 1'
#
loop_
_entity.id
_entity.type
_entity.pdbx_description
1 polymer ?
#
loop_
_entity_poly.entity_id
_entity_poly.type
_entity_poly.pdbx_seq_one_letter_code
_entity_poly.pdbx_strand_id
1 'polypeptide(L)'
;MRNVVIDFEKIKSDIISLLEVNCINFDKDSLDINYSINLNVDFKYLIDKLNTQMDSISQAIKDRSWVDVVCLLGRIRVSFIHLSDFFYNIESDIKYLIDGEKAHYCGKDLNSENRFDAPNDSDIFMVDLGFNKIKPIIIELTEFNGQTMAADYWKLDYRLDFDEYFRETVSSLMSCFEYQSIRAYSKDLRMLSIKLNNAYLLCKKLNQFFYAACADIENLAWSENSNLPDIPEGYTLPAKYVGI
;
A
#
# COMPACT_ATOMS: atom_id res chain seq x y z
N MET A 1 -16.52 -12.28 1.21
CA MET A 1 -16.46 -11.02 1.98
C MET A 1 -15.40 -10.14 1.34
N ARG A 2 -15.70 -8.88 0.99
CA ARG A 2 -14.75 -7.96 0.32
C ARG A 2 -13.92 -7.09 1.27
N ASN A 3 -14.34 -7.00 2.53
CA ASN A 3 -13.69 -6.12 3.50
C ASN A 3 -12.50 -6.82 4.16
N VAL A 4 -11.40 -6.08 4.31
CA VAL A 4 -10.24 -6.50 5.09
C VAL A 4 -10.20 -5.70 6.38
N VAL A 5 -9.94 -6.39 7.48
CA VAL A 5 -9.72 -5.80 8.79
C VAL A 5 -8.25 -5.39 8.85
N ILE A 6 -7.97 -4.09 8.96
CA ILE A 6 -6.61 -3.55 8.91
C ILE A 6 -6.35 -2.69 10.15
N ASP A 7 -5.14 -2.81 10.70
CA ASP A 7 -4.67 -2.02 11.83
C ASP A 7 -3.17 -1.69 11.70
N PHE A 8 -2.84 -0.74 10.84
CA PHE A 8 -1.48 -0.21 10.67
C PHE A 8 -0.98 0.57 11.90
N GLU A 9 -1.89 1.10 12.74
CA GLU A 9 -1.51 1.71 14.01
C GLU A 9 -0.85 0.70 14.96
N LYS A 10 -1.34 -0.55 14.96
CA LYS A 10 -0.68 -1.63 15.67
C LYS A 10 0.71 -1.94 15.15
N ILE A 11 0.90 -2.05 13.82
CA ILE A 11 2.24 -2.24 13.23
C ILE A 11 3.18 -1.13 13.68
N LYS A 12 2.71 0.13 13.62
CA LYS A 12 3.46 1.30 14.07
C LYS A 12 3.88 1.20 15.54
N SER A 13 2.94 0.86 16.42
CA SER A 13 3.19 0.68 17.86
C SER A 13 4.18 -0.46 18.14
N ASP A 14 4.05 -1.57 17.42
CA ASP A 14 4.91 -2.73 17.59
C ASP A 14 6.34 -2.47 17.11
N ILE A 15 6.53 -1.72 16.03
CA ILE A 15 7.87 -1.29 15.58
C ILE A 15 8.56 -0.48 16.68
N ILE A 16 7.87 0.49 17.28
CA ILE A 16 8.42 1.31 18.39
C ILE A 16 8.76 0.43 19.60
N SER A 17 7.85 -0.46 19.99
CA SER A 17 8.07 -1.37 21.11
C SER A 17 9.32 -2.23 20.89
N LEU A 18 9.52 -2.71 19.67
CA LEU A 18 10.71 -3.48 19.29
C LEU A 18 11.99 -2.64 19.31
N LEU A 19 11.95 -1.39 18.87
CA LEU A 19 13.10 -0.48 18.96
C LEU A 19 13.52 -0.27 20.41
N GLU A 20 12.55 -0.01 21.29
CA GLU A 20 12.79 0.23 22.73
C GLU A 20 13.35 -1.01 23.46
N VAL A 21 12.78 -2.19 23.20
CA VAL A 21 13.23 -3.47 23.82
C VAL A 21 14.62 -3.87 23.38
N ASN A 22 14.97 -3.59 22.13
CA ASN A 22 16.32 -3.84 21.62
C ASN A 22 17.29 -2.71 21.96
N CYS A 23 16.85 -1.68 22.70
CA CYS A 23 17.66 -0.49 23.01
C CYS A 23 18.31 0.14 21.77
N ILE A 24 17.63 0.07 20.63
CA ILE A 24 18.06 0.76 19.42
C ILE A 24 17.76 2.23 19.65
N ASN A 25 18.79 3.07 19.63
CA ASN A 25 18.60 4.50 19.77
C ASN A 25 18.09 5.05 18.44
N PHE A 26 16.89 5.61 18.43
CA PHE A 26 16.27 6.17 17.23
C PHE A 26 15.74 7.56 17.53
N ASP A 27 15.85 8.43 16.54
CA ASP A 27 15.00 9.62 16.46
C ASP A 27 13.75 9.23 15.66
N LYS A 28 12.57 9.68 16.09
CA LYS A 28 11.35 9.43 15.29
C LYS A 28 11.46 10.08 13.91
N ASP A 29 12.22 11.16 13.80
CA ASP A 29 12.49 11.85 12.54
C ASP A 29 13.51 11.12 11.66
N SER A 30 14.16 10.07 12.18
CA SER A 30 15.07 9.19 11.42
C SER A 30 14.39 7.96 10.83
N LEU A 31 13.10 7.78 11.11
CA LEU A 31 12.27 6.70 10.57
C LEU A 31 11.41 7.25 9.42
N ASP A 32 11.08 6.38 8.46
CA ASP A 32 10.36 6.76 7.24
C ASP A 32 8.84 6.82 7.47
N ILE A 33 8.30 6.07 8.43
CA ILE A 33 6.91 6.27 8.87
C ILE A 33 6.81 7.62 9.58
N ASN A 34 5.80 8.42 9.21
CA ASN A 34 5.44 9.58 10.01
C ASN A 34 4.68 9.15 11.28
N TYR A 35 5.38 9.03 12.40
CA TYR A 35 4.80 8.58 13.67
C TYR A 35 3.82 9.57 14.32
N SER A 36 3.64 10.77 13.75
CA SER A 36 2.68 11.78 14.23
C SER A 36 1.28 11.64 13.63
N ILE A 37 1.11 10.86 12.56
CA ILE A 37 -0.18 10.67 11.89
C ILE A 37 -0.81 9.31 12.25
N ASN A 38 -2.12 9.21 12.01
CA ASN A 38 -2.84 7.94 12.09
C ASN A 38 -2.79 7.23 10.73
N LEU A 39 -2.06 6.13 10.64
CA LEU A 39 -1.84 5.34 9.43
C LEU A 39 -3.11 4.64 8.95
N ASN A 40 -4.03 4.29 9.86
CA ASN A 40 -5.32 3.73 9.48
C ASN A 40 -6.16 4.76 8.71
N VAL A 41 -6.20 5.99 9.20
CA VAL A 41 -6.89 7.12 8.54
C VAL A 41 -6.24 7.46 7.21
N ASP A 42 -4.91 7.56 7.17
CA ASP A 42 -4.18 7.89 5.95
C ASP A 42 -4.35 6.82 4.87
N PHE A 43 -4.15 5.54 5.21
CA PHE A 43 -4.36 4.44 4.28
C PHE A 43 -5.80 4.38 3.76
N LYS A 44 -6.79 4.54 4.65
CA LYS A 44 -8.20 4.57 4.25
C LYS A 44 -8.46 5.70 3.26
N TYR A 45 -7.95 6.89 3.52
CA TYR A 45 -8.08 8.03 2.62
C TYR A 45 -7.46 7.73 1.24
N LEU A 46 -6.29 7.09 1.19
CA LEU A 46 -5.65 6.70 -0.07
C LEU A 46 -6.51 5.70 -0.87
N ILE A 47 -7.11 4.70 -0.21
CA ILE A 47 -7.98 3.72 -0.87
C ILE A 47 -9.29 4.33 -1.35
N ASP A 48 -9.96 5.12 -0.51
CA ASP A 48 -11.22 5.78 -0.85
C ASP A 48 -11.02 6.74 -2.05
N LYS A 49 -9.90 7.46 -2.06
CA LYS A 49 -9.48 8.32 -3.17
C LYS A 49 -9.23 7.52 -4.44
N LEU A 50 -8.48 6.42 -4.37
CA LEU A 50 -8.21 5.55 -5.52
C LEU A 50 -9.52 4.99 -6.09
N ASN A 51 -10.42 4.49 -5.25
CA ASN A 51 -11.71 3.95 -5.65
C ASN A 51 -12.56 4.98 -6.38
N THR A 52 -12.62 6.21 -5.85
CA THR A 52 -13.34 7.33 -6.49
C THR A 52 -12.77 7.65 -7.87
N GLN A 53 -11.44 7.61 -8.01
CA GLN A 53 -10.78 7.82 -9.30
C GLN A 53 -11.05 6.66 -10.28
N MET A 54 -11.07 5.42 -9.81
CA MET A 54 -11.42 4.22 -10.62
C MET A 54 -12.86 4.29 -11.13
N ASP A 55 -13.80 4.76 -10.31
CA ASP A 55 -15.18 4.94 -10.72
C ASP A 55 -15.30 6.09 -11.74
N SER A 56 -14.56 7.17 -11.54
CA SER A 56 -14.53 8.32 -12.45
C SER A 56 -13.96 7.96 -13.84
N ILE A 57 -12.85 7.22 -13.90
CA ILE A 57 -12.27 6.79 -15.19
C ILE A 57 -13.18 5.77 -15.90
N SER A 58 -13.81 4.88 -15.14
CA SER A 58 -14.80 3.95 -15.70
C SER A 58 -15.97 4.69 -16.35
N GLN A 59 -16.42 5.80 -15.75
CA GLN A 59 -17.44 6.64 -16.34
C GLN A 59 -16.93 7.42 -17.56
N ALA A 60 -15.72 7.99 -17.51
CA ALA A 60 -15.13 8.71 -18.64
C ALA A 60 -14.93 7.80 -19.87
N ILE A 61 -14.55 6.54 -19.65
CA ILE A 61 -14.47 5.49 -20.69
C ILE A 61 -15.85 5.26 -21.33
N LYS A 62 -16.90 5.08 -20.53
CA LYS A 62 -18.28 4.89 -21.02
C LYS A 62 -18.76 6.09 -21.84
N ASP A 63 -18.42 7.30 -21.38
CA ASP A 63 -18.74 8.56 -22.05
C ASP A 63 -17.83 8.81 -23.27
N ARG A 64 -16.89 7.90 -23.59
CA ARG A 64 -15.88 8.02 -24.66
C ARG A 64 -15.10 9.35 -24.58
N SER A 65 -14.90 9.85 -23.36
CA SER A 65 -14.25 11.12 -23.08
C SER A 65 -12.74 10.92 -22.88
N TRP A 66 -12.00 10.69 -23.97
CA TRP A 66 -10.61 10.20 -23.91
C TRP A 66 -9.60 11.18 -23.30
N VAL A 67 -9.81 12.49 -23.43
CA VAL A 67 -8.98 13.50 -22.73
C VAL A 67 -9.17 13.40 -21.21
N ASP A 68 -10.39 13.16 -20.75
CA ASP A 68 -10.70 12.94 -19.34
C ASP A 68 -10.06 11.67 -18.81
N VAL A 69 -10.08 10.60 -19.62
CA VAL A 69 -9.41 9.33 -19.31
C VAL A 69 -7.93 9.56 -19.04
N VAL A 70 -7.21 10.28 -19.90
CA VAL A 70 -5.77 10.57 -19.70
C VAL A 70 -5.53 11.37 -18.42
N CYS A 71 -6.35 12.40 -18.17
CA CYS A 71 -6.27 13.18 -16.92
C CYS A 71 -6.48 12.31 -15.68
N LEU A 72 -7.44 11.39 -15.73
CA LEU A 72 -7.77 10.48 -14.64
C LEU A 72 -6.70 9.40 -14.45
N LEU A 73 -6.10 8.88 -15.52
CA LEU A 73 -4.94 7.98 -15.44
C LEU A 73 -3.77 8.64 -14.70
N GLY A 74 -3.50 9.93 -14.95
CA GLY A 74 -2.51 10.70 -14.21
C GLY A 74 -2.83 10.77 -12.70
N ARG A 75 -4.10 10.93 -12.32
CA ARG A 75 -4.51 10.93 -10.91
C ARG A 75 -4.39 9.55 -10.25
N ILE A 76 -4.81 8.50 -10.94
CA ILE A 76 -4.71 7.12 -10.47
C ILE A 76 -3.26 6.72 -10.28
N ARG A 77 -2.38 7.09 -11.23
CA ARG A 77 -0.94 6.90 -11.14
C ARG A 77 -0.37 7.47 -9.84
N VAL A 78 -0.71 8.72 -9.50
CA VAL A 78 -0.26 9.36 -8.26
C VAL A 78 -0.77 8.61 -7.02
N SER A 79 -2.03 8.16 -7.02
CA SER A 79 -2.56 7.37 -5.92
C SER A 79 -1.84 6.03 -5.74
N PHE A 80 -1.45 5.36 -6.82
CA PHE A 80 -0.64 4.14 -6.73
C PHE A 80 0.77 4.41 -6.20
N ILE A 81 1.40 5.51 -6.60
CA ILE A 81 2.71 5.92 -6.04
C ILE A 81 2.59 6.11 -4.53
N HIS A 82 1.58 6.85 -4.06
CA HIS A 82 1.39 7.07 -2.62
C HIS A 82 1.13 5.76 -1.85
N LEU A 83 0.37 4.82 -2.42
CA LEU A 83 0.18 3.51 -1.81
C LEU A 83 1.47 2.68 -1.81
N SER A 84 2.29 2.78 -2.85
CA SER A 84 3.62 2.19 -2.93
C SER A 84 4.52 2.71 -1.81
N ASP A 85 4.58 4.04 -1.67
CA ASP A 85 5.40 4.74 -0.68
C ASP A 85 4.95 4.42 0.75
N PHE A 86 3.63 4.29 0.99
CA PHE A 86 3.09 3.87 2.28
C PHE A 86 3.71 2.55 2.76
N PHE A 87 3.77 1.53 1.88
CA PHE A 87 4.38 0.25 2.23
C PHE A 87 5.90 0.28 2.22
N TYR A 88 6.52 1.12 1.39
CA TYR A 88 7.97 1.33 1.40
C TYR A 88 8.44 1.90 2.75
N ASN A 89 7.73 2.88 3.31
CA ASN A 89 8.09 3.48 4.59
C ASN A 89 8.04 2.44 5.73
N ILE A 90 7.01 1.58 5.73
CA ILE A 90 6.92 0.47 6.69
C ILE A 90 8.04 -0.55 6.45
N GLU A 91 8.31 -0.90 5.19
CA GLU A 91 9.42 -1.79 4.80
C GLU A 91 10.77 -1.28 5.34
N SER A 92 11.03 0.02 5.17
CA SER A 92 12.28 0.66 5.56
C SER A 92 12.48 0.67 7.08
N ASP A 93 11.43 0.99 7.86
CA ASP A 93 11.52 0.97 9.32
C ASP A 93 11.70 -0.45 9.88
N ILE A 94 11.07 -1.45 9.25
CA ILE A 94 11.32 -2.86 9.59
C ILE A 94 12.76 -3.25 9.24
N LYS A 95 13.30 -2.76 8.11
CA LYS A 95 14.69 -3.01 7.75
C LYS A 95 15.65 -2.38 8.75
N TYR A 96 15.37 -1.16 9.21
CA TYR A 96 16.13 -0.49 10.26
C TYR A 96 16.13 -1.33 11.55
N LEU A 97 14.98 -1.88 11.94
CA LEU A 97 14.87 -2.84 13.04
C LEU A 97 15.73 -4.09 12.84
N ILE A 98 15.68 -4.74 11.68
CA ILE A 98 16.46 -5.95 11.38
C ILE A 98 17.96 -5.67 11.43
N ASP A 99 18.39 -4.53 10.91
CA ASP A 99 19.80 -4.16 10.88
C ASP A 99 20.30 -3.72 12.27
N GLY A 100 19.43 -3.09 13.09
CA GLY A 100 19.68 -2.76 14.49
C GLY A 100 19.62 -3.95 15.46
N GLU A 101 18.79 -4.97 15.21
CA GLU A 101 18.69 -6.20 16.02
C GLU A 101 20.03 -6.93 16.08
N LYS A 102 20.79 -6.90 14.98
CA LYS A 102 22.14 -7.49 14.92
C LYS A 102 23.13 -6.78 15.87
N ALA A 103 22.80 -5.59 16.36
CA ALA A 103 23.71 -4.75 17.11
C ALA A 103 23.75 -5.07 18.61
N HIS A 104 22.62 -5.24 19.32
CA HIS A 104 22.58 -5.70 20.74
C HIS A 104 21.15 -5.95 21.22
N TYR A 105 20.91 -7.05 21.96
CA TYR A 105 19.70 -7.20 22.79
C TYR A 105 20.02 -6.76 24.22
N CYS A 106 19.31 -5.75 24.74
CA CYS A 106 19.59 -5.20 26.07
C CYS A 106 18.77 -5.83 27.21
N GLY A 107 17.89 -6.81 26.91
CA GLY A 107 17.15 -7.54 27.94
C GLY A 107 16.14 -6.72 28.74
N LYS A 108 15.71 -5.55 28.24
CA LYS A 108 14.61 -4.81 28.86
C LYS A 108 13.33 -5.63 28.73
N ASP A 109 12.82 -6.10 29.86
CA ASP A 109 11.60 -6.89 29.92
C ASP A 109 10.43 -6.01 29.44
N LEU A 110 9.62 -6.51 28.50
CA LEU A 110 8.34 -5.91 28.05
C LEU A 110 7.30 -5.79 29.19
N ASN A 111 7.68 -6.10 30.44
CA ASN A 111 6.84 -6.14 31.63
C ASN A 111 6.77 -4.80 32.37
N SER A 112 7.42 -3.74 31.91
CA SER A 112 7.17 -2.41 32.49
C SER A 112 5.78 -1.94 32.05
N GLU A 113 4.79 -2.28 32.87
CA GLU A 113 3.44 -1.75 32.89
C GLU A 113 3.46 -0.23 32.60
N ASN A 114 2.66 0.21 31.62
CA ASN A 114 2.32 1.61 31.28
C ASN A 114 3.08 2.36 30.17
N ARG A 115 3.23 1.85 28.93
CA ARG A 115 3.60 2.76 27.81
C ARG A 115 2.89 2.65 26.47
N PHE A 116 2.14 1.59 26.20
CA PHE A 116 1.31 1.55 25.00
C PHE A 116 -0.06 1.10 25.46
N ASP A 117 -0.96 2.06 25.65
CA ASP A 117 -2.39 1.74 25.63
C ASP A 117 -2.59 0.92 24.36
N ALA A 118 -3.12 -0.30 24.50
CA ALA A 118 -3.52 -1.07 23.34
C ALA A 118 -4.35 -0.10 22.47
N PRO A 119 -4.06 0.02 21.15
CA PRO A 119 -4.83 0.90 20.30
C PRO A 119 -6.30 0.63 20.60
N ASN A 120 -7.06 1.68 20.91
CA ASN A 120 -8.47 1.50 21.24
C ASN A 120 -9.06 0.65 20.10
N ASP A 121 -9.82 -0.41 20.45
CA ASP A 121 -10.49 -1.29 19.48
C ASP A 121 -11.38 -0.51 18.47
N SER A 122 -11.59 0.79 18.71
CA SER A 122 -12.20 1.77 17.80
C SER A 122 -11.41 2.09 16.52
N ASP A 123 -10.13 1.71 16.43
CA ASP A 123 -9.25 2.15 15.33
C ASP A 123 -9.08 1.11 14.21
N ILE A 124 -9.64 -0.08 14.41
CA ILE A 124 -9.74 -1.12 13.38
C ILE A 124 -10.78 -0.67 12.34
N PHE A 125 -10.37 -0.64 11.06
CA PHE A 125 -11.28 -0.28 9.99
C PHE A 125 -11.44 -1.39 8.96
N MET A 126 -12.64 -1.42 8.37
CA MET A 126 -12.95 -2.19 7.18
C MET A 126 -12.80 -1.27 5.97
N VAL A 127 -12.05 -1.73 4.97
CA VAL A 127 -11.88 -1.03 3.70
C VAL A 127 -12.43 -1.85 2.55
N ASP A 128 -13.15 -1.21 1.65
CA ASP A 128 -13.52 -1.78 0.35
C ASP A 128 -12.34 -1.54 -0.61
N LEU A 129 -11.61 -2.60 -0.97
CA LEU A 129 -10.36 -2.46 -1.70
C LEU A 129 -10.57 -2.01 -3.14
N GLY A 130 -11.55 -2.60 -3.84
CA GLY A 130 -11.91 -2.26 -5.21
C GLY A 130 -10.78 -2.35 -6.24
N PHE A 131 -9.64 -3.01 -5.95
CA PHE A 131 -8.50 -3.07 -6.86
C PHE A 131 -8.83 -3.82 -8.14
N ASN A 132 -9.74 -4.80 -8.09
CA ASN A 132 -10.21 -5.48 -9.29
C ASN A 132 -10.90 -4.55 -10.31
N LYS A 133 -11.33 -3.34 -9.91
CA LYS A 133 -11.90 -2.35 -10.84
C LYS A 133 -10.90 -1.89 -11.91
N ILE A 134 -9.59 -1.98 -11.65
CA ILE A 134 -8.57 -1.60 -12.64
C ILE A 134 -8.56 -2.54 -13.86
N LYS A 135 -8.91 -3.82 -13.69
CA LYS A 135 -8.82 -4.81 -14.76
C LYS A 135 -9.65 -4.44 -16.01
N PRO A 136 -10.96 -4.14 -15.91
CA PRO A 136 -11.72 -3.73 -17.08
C PRO A 136 -11.24 -2.39 -17.67
N ILE A 137 -10.69 -1.49 -16.87
CA ILE A 137 -10.09 -0.23 -17.35
C ILE A 137 -8.87 -0.55 -18.24
N ILE A 138 -7.95 -1.38 -17.77
CA ILE A 138 -6.75 -1.77 -18.51
C ILE A 138 -7.12 -2.49 -19.81
N ILE A 139 -8.09 -3.41 -19.77
CA ILE A 139 -8.55 -4.14 -20.96
C ILE A 139 -9.09 -3.17 -22.01
N GLU A 140 -10.03 -2.28 -21.65
CA GLU A 140 -10.61 -1.34 -22.61
C GLU A 140 -9.56 -0.40 -23.20
N LEU A 141 -8.62 0.10 -22.38
CA LEU A 141 -7.56 0.99 -22.87
C LEU A 141 -6.55 0.26 -23.76
N THR A 142 -6.28 -1.01 -23.49
CA THR A 142 -5.44 -1.85 -24.34
C THR A 142 -6.09 -2.06 -25.70
N GLU A 143 -7.39 -2.35 -25.72
CA GLU A 143 -8.17 -2.49 -26.95
C GLU A 143 -8.26 -1.16 -27.73
N PHE A 144 -8.46 -0.04 -27.03
CA PHE A 144 -8.43 1.30 -27.63
C PHE A 144 -7.08 1.61 -28.30
N ASN A 145 -5.97 1.20 -27.67
CA ASN A 145 -4.63 1.30 -28.23
C ASN A 145 -4.37 0.30 -29.38
N GLY A 146 -5.33 -0.55 -29.74
CA GLY A 146 -5.16 -1.60 -30.76
C GLY A 146 -4.15 -2.67 -30.35
N GLN A 147 -3.86 -2.78 -29.06
CA GLN A 147 -2.91 -3.73 -28.48
C GLN A 147 -3.65 -4.99 -28.01
N THR A 148 -2.90 -6.07 -27.74
CA THR A 148 -3.45 -7.30 -27.16
C THR A 148 -2.97 -7.47 -25.73
N MET A 149 -3.80 -8.10 -24.89
CA MET A 149 -3.44 -8.48 -23.52
C MET A 149 -2.46 -9.68 -23.50
N ALA A 150 -1.28 -9.52 -24.10
CA ALA A 150 -0.22 -10.53 -24.03
C ALA A 150 0.38 -10.57 -22.61
N ALA A 151 0.52 -11.78 -22.04
CA ALA A 151 0.91 -11.97 -20.65
C ALA A 151 2.28 -11.36 -20.29
N ASP A 152 3.21 -11.28 -21.23
CA ASP A 152 4.58 -10.81 -20.99
C ASP A 152 4.73 -9.28 -21.10
N TYR A 153 3.67 -8.59 -21.54
CA TYR A 153 3.68 -7.13 -21.70
C TYR A 153 3.44 -6.41 -20.37
N TRP A 154 2.65 -7.00 -19.49
CA TRP A 154 2.17 -6.40 -18.24
C TRP A 154 3.05 -6.79 -17.05
N LYS A 155 3.27 -5.85 -16.14
CA LYS A 155 3.97 -6.08 -14.88
C LYS A 155 3.10 -6.83 -13.89
N LEU A 156 1.79 -6.57 -13.89
CA LEU A 156 0.81 -7.32 -13.12
C LEU A 156 0.26 -8.53 -13.88
N ASP A 157 0.00 -9.61 -13.15
CA ASP A 157 -0.77 -10.73 -13.69
C ASP A 157 -2.27 -10.46 -13.54
N TYR A 158 -2.88 -9.91 -14.58
CA TYR A 158 -4.31 -9.56 -14.62
C TYR A 158 -5.28 -10.76 -14.50
N ARG A 159 -4.77 -12.00 -14.44
CA ARG A 159 -5.58 -13.20 -14.15
C ARG A 159 -5.84 -13.38 -12.65
N LEU A 160 -4.99 -12.83 -11.78
CA LEU A 160 -5.11 -12.94 -10.32
C LEU A 160 -6.23 -12.07 -9.79
N ASP A 161 -6.92 -12.48 -8.73
CA ASP A 161 -7.81 -11.59 -7.96
C ASP A 161 -6.95 -10.64 -7.11
N PHE A 162 -6.97 -9.35 -7.45
CA PHE A 162 -6.13 -8.34 -6.80
C PHE A 162 -6.59 -8.01 -5.38
N ASP A 163 -7.90 -8.07 -5.12
CA ASP A 163 -8.45 -7.83 -3.77
C ASP A 163 -8.07 -9.00 -2.84
N GLU A 164 -8.13 -10.24 -3.35
CA GLU A 164 -7.69 -11.43 -2.63
C GLU A 164 -6.19 -11.41 -2.37
N TYR A 165 -5.38 -11.16 -3.40
CA TYR A 165 -3.92 -11.06 -3.28
C TYR A 165 -3.52 -10.04 -2.20
N PHE A 166 -4.11 -8.84 -2.23
CA PHE A 166 -3.82 -7.81 -1.25
C PHE A 166 -4.27 -8.24 0.15
N ARG A 167 -5.50 -8.76 0.28
CA ARG A 167 -6.06 -9.21 1.57
C ARG A 167 -5.19 -10.27 2.23
N GLU A 168 -4.79 -11.30 1.50
CA GLU A 168 -3.94 -12.38 2.02
C GLU A 168 -2.56 -11.84 2.43
N THR A 169 -1.98 -10.97 1.61
CA THR A 169 -0.66 -10.39 1.88
C THR A 169 -0.68 -9.49 3.11
N VAL A 170 -1.68 -8.60 3.24
CA VAL A 170 -1.84 -7.74 4.43
C VAL A 170 -2.19 -8.55 5.67
N SER A 171 -3.07 -9.56 5.57
CA SER A 171 -3.39 -10.42 6.72
C SER A 171 -2.15 -11.16 7.22
N SER A 172 -1.30 -11.63 6.30
CA SER A 172 -0.01 -12.24 6.64
C SER A 172 0.94 -11.24 7.29
N LEU A 173 0.96 -9.99 6.82
CA LEU A 173 1.77 -8.92 7.42
C LEU A 173 1.31 -8.63 8.86
N MET A 174 0.00 -8.46 9.07
CA MET A 174 -0.60 -8.26 10.40
C MET A 174 -0.24 -9.39 11.36
N SER A 175 -0.25 -10.66 10.90
CA SER A 175 0.12 -11.82 11.71
C SER A 175 1.60 -11.83 12.14
N CYS A 176 2.47 -11.09 11.44
CA CYS A 176 3.85 -10.90 11.86
C CYS A 176 3.96 -9.95 13.07
N PHE A 177 2.98 -9.06 13.24
CA PHE A 177 2.87 -8.06 14.30
C PHE A 177 1.77 -8.39 15.32
N GLU A 178 1.49 -9.66 15.56
CA GLU A 178 0.61 -10.00 16.68
C GLU A 178 1.35 -9.78 18.01
N TYR A 179 0.90 -8.84 18.84
CA TYR A 179 1.49 -8.49 20.14
C TYR A 179 1.92 -9.70 20.99
N GLN A 180 1.08 -10.74 21.09
CA GLN A 180 1.40 -11.97 21.83
C GLN A 180 2.60 -12.71 21.21
N SER A 181 2.67 -12.73 19.88
CA SER A 181 3.77 -13.30 19.12
C SER A 181 5.05 -12.49 19.33
N ILE A 182 5.00 -11.16 19.24
CA ILE A 182 6.16 -10.29 19.46
C ILE A 182 6.73 -10.45 20.89
N ARG A 183 5.87 -10.43 21.91
CA ARG A 183 6.30 -10.60 23.30
C ARG A 183 6.94 -11.97 23.53
N ALA A 184 6.35 -13.03 22.96
CA ALA A 184 6.93 -14.37 23.03
C ALA A 184 8.30 -14.45 22.34
N TYR A 185 8.45 -13.83 21.17
CA TYR A 185 9.67 -13.88 20.38
C TYR A 185 10.76 -12.91 20.84
N SER A 186 10.43 -11.88 21.63
CA SER A 186 11.45 -10.98 22.20
C SER A 186 12.51 -11.72 23.06
N LYS A 187 12.22 -12.93 23.52
CA LYS A 187 13.16 -13.82 24.22
C LYS A 187 13.84 -14.86 23.31
N ASP A 188 13.34 -14.99 22.08
CA ASP A 188 13.87 -15.85 21.00
C ASP A 188 14.17 -14.97 19.77
N LEU A 189 15.32 -14.30 19.81
CA LEU A 189 15.78 -13.38 18.77
C LEU A 189 15.82 -14.04 17.38
N ARG A 190 16.08 -15.35 17.31
CA ARG A 190 16.04 -16.06 16.03
C ARG A 190 14.64 -16.03 15.43
N MET A 191 13.62 -16.30 16.25
CA MET A 191 12.23 -16.28 15.80
C MET A 191 11.74 -14.86 15.49
N LEU A 192 12.15 -13.87 16.31
CA LEU A 192 11.88 -12.46 16.04
C LEU A 192 12.46 -12.05 14.68
N SER A 193 13.73 -12.37 14.42
CA SER A 193 14.38 -12.06 13.15
C SER A 193 13.67 -12.72 11.96
N ILE A 194 13.22 -13.98 12.09
CA ILE A 194 12.43 -14.65 11.04
C ILE A 194 11.13 -13.89 10.78
N LYS A 195 10.41 -13.47 11.83
CA LYS A 195 9.15 -12.72 11.71
C LYS A 195 9.35 -11.35 11.09
N LEU A 196 10.39 -10.61 11.48
CA LEU A 196 10.73 -9.32 10.90
C LEU A 196 11.12 -9.45 9.42
N ASN A 197 11.93 -10.45 9.06
CA ASN A 197 12.24 -10.71 7.65
C ASN A 197 11.00 -11.04 6.83
N ASN A 198 10.07 -11.83 7.37
CA ASN A 198 8.80 -12.11 6.70
C ASN A 198 7.96 -10.84 6.53
N ALA A 199 7.85 -10.00 7.57
CA ALA A 199 7.15 -8.72 7.50
C ALA A 199 7.76 -7.79 6.44
N TYR A 200 9.08 -7.65 6.42
CA TYR A 200 9.82 -6.91 5.40
C TYR A 200 9.49 -7.40 3.98
N LEU A 201 9.54 -8.72 3.75
CA LEU A 201 9.22 -9.29 2.43
C LEU A 201 7.76 -9.06 2.02
N LEU A 202 6.83 -9.03 2.97
CA LEU A 202 5.41 -8.78 2.71
C LEU A 202 5.16 -7.29 2.37
N CYS A 203 5.77 -6.35 3.10
CA CYS A 203 5.73 -4.93 2.75
C CYS A 203 6.31 -4.69 1.35
N LYS A 204 7.45 -5.31 1.06
CA LYS A 204 8.08 -5.22 -0.26
C LYS A 204 7.17 -5.74 -1.39
N LYS A 205 6.46 -6.85 -1.17
CA LYS A 205 5.47 -7.36 -2.14
C LYS A 205 4.33 -6.37 -2.39
N LEU A 206 3.80 -5.76 -1.33
CA LEU A 206 2.72 -4.76 -1.44
C LEU A 206 3.21 -3.50 -2.17
N ASN A 207 4.39 -2.98 -1.81
CA ASN A 207 5.06 -1.89 -2.51
C ASN A 207 5.21 -2.22 -4.01
N GLN A 208 5.80 -3.37 -4.34
CA GLN A 208 5.98 -3.80 -5.73
C GLN A 208 4.67 -3.98 -6.50
N PHE A 209 3.59 -4.44 -5.85
CA PHE A 209 2.28 -4.55 -6.47
C PHE A 209 1.75 -3.18 -6.94
N PHE A 210 1.79 -2.16 -6.09
CA PHE A 210 1.33 -0.82 -6.48
C PHE A 210 2.26 -0.14 -7.48
N TYR A 211 3.57 -0.33 -7.33
CA TYR A 211 4.55 0.15 -8.32
C TYR A 211 4.33 -0.50 -9.70
N ALA A 212 4.05 -1.80 -9.76
CA ALA A 212 3.73 -2.51 -10.99
C ALA A 212 2.43 -2.00 -11.63
N ALA A 213 1.39 -1.74 -10.83
CA ALA A 213 0.15 -1.12 -11.30
C ALA A 213 0.40 0.25 -11.94
N CYS A 214 1.25 1.07 -11.30
CA CYS A 214 1.68 2.36 -11.82
C CYS A 214 2.39 2.23 -13.16
N ALA A 215 3.35 1.29 -13.27
CA ALA A 215 4.09 1.05 -14.50
C ALA A 215 3.18 0.59 -15.65
N ASP A 216 2.18 -0.25 -15.38
CA ASP A 216 1.21 -0.69 -16.38
C ASP A 216 0.35 0.48 -16.89
N ILE A 217 -0.07 1.38 -16.00
CA ILE A 217 -0.77 2.62 -16.39
C ILE A 217 0.13 3.52 -17.24
N GLU A 218 1.41 3.66 -16.87
CA GLU A 218 2.36 4.48 -17.62
C GLU A 218 2.56 3.95 -19.04
N ASN A 219 2.71 2.63 -19.18
CA ASN A 219 2.82 1.98 -20.49
C ASN A 219 1.57 2.19 -21.34
N LEU A 220 0.37 2.20 -20.75
CA LEU A 220 -0.86 2.47 -21.48
C LEU A 220 -0.99 3.92 -21.94
N ALA A 221 -0.70 4.86 -21.04
CA ALA A 221 -1.02 6.27 -21.24
C ALA A 221 0.07 7.03 -22.01
N TRP A 222 1.34 6.66 -21.83
CA TRP A 222 2.48 7.46 -22.31
C TRP A 222 3.56 6.64 -23.02
N SER A 223 3.25 5.42 -23.50
CA SER A 223 4.16 4.72 -24.42
C SER A 223 4.09 5.29 -25.83
N GLU A 224 5.14 5.03 -26.63
CA GLU A 224 5.19 5.40 -28.06
C GLU A 224 4.04 4.78 -28.87
N ASN A 225 3.43 3.70 -28.36
CA ASN A 225 2.32 2.99 -29.00
C ASN A 225 0.94 3.39 -28.43
N SER A 226 0.86 4.46 -27.63
CA SER A 226 -0.41 4.94 -27.10
C SER A 226 -1.18 5.73 -28.17
N ASN A 227 -2.47 5.42 -28.33
CA ASN A 227 -3.39 6.16 -29.21
C ASN A 227 -4.21 7.20 -28.43
N LEU A 228 -3.94 7.38 -27.13
CA LEU A 228 -4.66 8.32 -26.29
C LEU A 228 -4.35 9.77 -26.69
N PRO A 229 -5.33 10.69 -26.61
CA PRO A 229 -5.13 12.06 -27.04
C PRO A 229 -4.26 12.85 -26.04
N ASP A 230 -3.57 13.86 -26.54
CA ASP A 230 -2.92 14.86 -25.70
C ASP A 230 -3.93 15.67 -24.88
N ILE A 231 -3.50 16.15 -23.72
CA ILE A 231 -4.30 17.06 -22.89
C ILE A 231 -4.12 18.49 -23.42
N PRO A 232 -5.19 19.17 -23.87
CA PRO A 232 -5.09 20.56 -24.32
C PRO A 232 -4.60 21.50 -23.23
N GLU A 233 -3.87 22.55 -23.60
CA GLU A 233 -3.45 23.59 -22.66
C GLU A 233 -4.67 24.25 -21.98
N GLY A 234 -4.63 24.39 -20.66
CA GLY A 234 -5.73 24.94 -19.87
C GLY A 234 -6.94 24.01 -19.69
N TYR A 235 -6.86 22.75 -20.13
CA TYR A 235 -7.93 21.78 -19.93
C TYR A 235 -8.25 21.59 -18.43
N THR A 236 -9.53 21.56 -18.11
CA THR A 236 -10.01 21.30 -16.74
C THR A 236 -10.94 20.09 -16.76
N LEU A 237 -10.64 19.13 -15.89
CA LEU A 237 -11.47 17.94 -15.73
C LEU A 237 -12.91 18.34 -15.33
N PRO A 238 -13.95 17.89 -16.06
CA PRO A 238 -15.34 18.18 -15.73
C PRO A 238 -15.71 17.75 -14.32
N ALA A 239 -16.51 18.58 -13.62
CA ALA A 239 -16.89 18.35 -12.22
C ALA A 239 -17.52 16.97 -11.96
N LYS A 240 -18.22 16.40 -12.95
CA LYS A 240 -18.82 15.05 -12.88
C LYS A 240 -17.81 13.92 -12.64
N TYR A 241 -16.53 14.14 -12.92
CA TYR A 241 -15.44 13.17 -12.73
C TYR A 241 -14.48 13.53 -11.58
N VAL A 242 -14.71 14.66 -10.89
CA VAL A 242 -13.76 15.10 -9.86
C VAL A 242 -13.91 14.29 -8.58
N GLY A 243 -15.11 13.78 -8.26
CA GLY A 243 -15.41 13.12 -6.99
C GLY A 243 -15.29 14.11 -5.82
N ILE A 244 -16.32 14.21 -4.98
CA ILE A 244 -16.27 15.06 -3.76
C ILE A 244 -15.71 14.23 -2.62
#